data_AF-A0A9P3BEY9-F1
#
_entry.id   AF-A0A9P3BEY9-F1
#
_cell.length_a   1.000
_cell.length_b   1.000
_cell.length_c   1.000
_cell.angle_alpha   90.00
_cell.angle_beta   90.00
_cell.angle_gamma   90.00
#
_symmetry.space_group_name_H-M   'P 1'
#
loop_
_entity.id
_entity.type
_entity.pdbx_description
1 polymer ?
#
loop_
_entity_poly.entity_id
_entity_poly.type
_entity_poly.pdbx_seq_one_letter_code
_entity_poly.pdbx_strand_id
1 'polypeptide(L)'
;MARRGLFPPVSQSPPGQSKHIHSSFDPVDIRVSGGRATSEAFCLITSAIMLHGVEYELASSIRLATRLEKCAGSDTGPDASAAARHGQWRMLSLEAIYVRDRLVSAFPDLGDAGPAPLTLADLQGVEAYPQSYWLLALVMLNGG
;
A
#
# COMPACT_ATOMS: atom_id res chain seq x y z
N MET A 1 18.78 11.99 28.22
CA MET A 1 17.41 11.61 27.81
C MET A 1 17.39 11.50 26.28
N ALA A 2 17.53 10.31 25.72
CA ALA A 2 17.56 10.07 24.29
C ALA A 2 16.30 9.29 23.87
N ARG A 3 15.54 9.82 22.91
CA ARG A 3 14.40 9.12 22.28
C ARG A 3 14.96 8.03 21.37
N ARG A 4 14.76 6.76 21.75
CA ARG A 4 15.00 5.60 20.86
C ARG A 4 13.97 5.63 19.73
N GLY A 5 14.45 5.73 18.49
CA GLY A 5 13.64 5.54 17.29
C GLY A 5 13.05 4.12 17.28
N LEU A 6 11.75 4.05 16.99
CA LEU A 6 10.90 2.86 17.10
C LEU A 6 10.81 2.06 15.79
N PHE A 7 11.78 2.22 14.89
CA PHE A 7 11.80 1.51 13.61
C PHE A 7 13.13 0.78 13.46
N PRO A 8 13.12 -0.53 13.18
CA PRO A 8 14.33 -1.23 12.78
C PRO A 8 14.86 -0.65 11.45
N PRO A 9 16.17 -0.72 11.18
CA PRO A 9 16.73 -0.33 9.90
C PRO A 9 16.07 -1.16 8.79
N VAL A 10 15.71 -0.49 7.69
CA VAL A 10 15.19 -1.12 6.47
C VAL A 10 16.26 -2.11 5.99
N SER A 11 15.96 -3.42 6.08
CA SER A 11 16.75 -4.45 5.44
C SER A 11 16.77 -4.15 3.94
N GLN A 12 17.96 -3.87 3.39
CA GLN A 12 18.12 -3.73 1.95
C GLN A 12 17.93 -5.13 1.36
N SER A 13 16.85 -5.31 0.60
CA SER A 13 16.60 -6.55 -0.14
C SER A 13 17.81 -6.88 -1.03
N PRO A 14 18.21 -8.15 -1.14
CA PRO A 14 19.33 -8.56 -1.99
C PRO A 14 19.12 -8.08 -3.45
N PRO A 15 20.20 -7.69 -4.15
CA PRO A 15 20.11 -7.18 -5.52
C PRO A 15 19.54 -8.26 -6.46
N GLY A 16 18.37 -7.99 -7.05
CA GLY A 16 17.74 -8.85 -8.06
C GLY A 16 16.34 -9.35 -7.73
N GLN A 17 15.84 -9.17 -6.50
CA GLN A 17 14.49 -9.59 -6.12
C GLN A 17 13.52 -8.40 -6.16
N SER A 18 12.90 -8.15 -7.31
CA SER A 18 11.84 -7.13 -7.42
C SER A 18 10.57 -7.64 -6.73
N LYS A 19 10.24 -7.09 -5.57
CA LYS A 19 8.91 -7.26 -4.98
C LYS A 19 7.90 -6.59 -5.91
N HIS A 20 7.15 -7.40 -6.65
CA HIS A 20 6.06 -6.88 -7.47
C HIS A 20 4.91 -6.48 -6.56
N ILE A 21 4.76 -5.16 -6.39
CA ILE A 21 3.61 -4.57 -5.72
C ILE A 21 2.64 -4.13 -6.81
N HIS A 22 1.44 -4.69 -6.77
CA HIS A 22 0.33 -4.23 -7.59
C HIS A 22 -0.60 -3.38 -6.73
N SER A 23 -1.09 -2.27 -7.27
CA SER A 23 -2.05 -1.40 -6.59
C SER A 23 -3.20 -1.11 -7.52
N SER A 24 -4.41 -1.37 -7.05
CA SER A 24 -5.65 -1.04 -7.76
C SER A 24 -6.45 -0.03 -6.94
N PHE A 25 -7.09 0.91 -7.63
CA PHE A 25 -7.84 1.99 -7.03
C PHE A 25 -9.26 1.97 -7.59
N ASP A 26 -10.24 1.91 -6.70
CA ASP A 26 -11.66 1.97 -7.01
C ASP A 26 -12.25 3.29 -6.47
N PRO A 27 -12.44 4.31 -7.33
CA PRO A 27 -12.96 5.60 -6.89
C PRO A 27 -14.41 5.46 -6.43
N VAL A 28 -14.68 5.93 -5.21
CA VAL A 28 -16.01 5.85 -4.58
C VAL A 28 -16.80 7.13 -4.82
N ASP A 29 -16.16 8.28 -4.61
CA ASP A 29 -16.80 9.59 -4.75
C ASP A 29 -15.76 10.64 -5.15
N ILE A 30 -16.18 11.58 -6.01
CA ILE A 30 -15.39 12.74 -6.40
C ILE A 30 -16.32 13.93 -6.42
N ARG A 31 -16.03 14.93 -5.59
CA ARG A 31 -16.78 16.19 -5.54
C ARG A 31 -15.87 17.33 -5.93
N VAL A 32 -16.28 18.10 -6.92
CA VAL A 32 -15.53 19.25 -7.43
C VAL A 32 -16.33 20.52 -7.14
N SER A 33 -15.66 21.52 -6.56
CA SER A 33 -16.21 22.85 -6.30
C SER A 33 -15.23 23.92 -6.75
N GLY A 34 -15.43 24.42 -7.98
CA GLY A 34 -14.52 25.37 -8.62
C GLY A 34 -13.12 24.80 -8.77
N GLY A 35 -12.12 25.49 -8.21
CA GLY A 35 -10.72 25.05 -8.19
C GLY A 35 -10.38 24.07 -7.08
N ARG A 36 -11.35 23.48 -6.38
CA ARG A 36 -11.11 22.52 -5.29
C ARG A 36 -11.85 21.21 -5.56
N ALA A 37 -11.27 20.10 -5.12
CA ALA A 37 -11.94 18.81 -5.17
C ALA A 37 -11.66 17.98 -3.92
N THR A 38 -12.59 17.10 -3.58
CA THR A 38 -12.40 16.00 -2.62
C THR A 38 -12.66 14.69 -3.34
N SER A 39 -11.86 13.67 -3.05
CA SER A 39 -12.05 12.33 -3.59
C SER A 39 -11.91 11.27 -2.51
N GLU A 40 -12.75 10.25 -2.60
CA GLU A 40 -12.64 9.03 -1.82
C GLU A 40 -12.43 7.84 -2.76
N ALA A 41 -11.56 6.91 -2.38
CA ALA A 41 -11.30 5.69 -3.13
C ALA A 41 -10.99 4.52 -2.18
N PHE A 42 -11.29 3.30 -2.62
CA PHE A 42 -10.68 2.11 -2.07
C PHE A 42 -9.39 1.80 -2.83
N CYS A 43 -8.35 1.42 -2.10
CA CYS A 43 -7.09 0.98 -2.63
C CYS A 43 -6.83 -0.43 -2.13
N LEU A 44 -6.57 -1.34 -3.07
CA LEU A 44 -6.11 -2.69 -2.78
C LEU A 44 -4.66 -2.79 -3.25
N ILE A 45 -3.75 -3.01 -2.30
CA ILE A 45 -2.33 -3.27 -2.57
C ILE A 45 -2.10 -4.76 -2.41
N THR A 46 -1.65 -5.42 -3.47
CA THR A 46 -1.31 -6.84 -3.46
C THR A 46 0.18 -7.05 -3.69
N SER A 47 0.77 -7.99 -2.98
CA SER A 47 2.16 -8.40 -3.19
C SER A 47 2.31 -9.91 -2.97
N ALA A 48 3.12 -10.56 -3.80
CA ALA A 48 3.56 -11.92 -3.55
C ALA A 48 4.74 -11.93 -2.57
N ILE A 49 4.72 -12.85 -1.61
CA ILE A 49 5.80 -13.05 -0.65
C ILE A 49 6.07 -14.54 -0.44
N MET A 50 7.35 -14.90 -0.30
CA MET A 50 7.79 -16.24 0.04
C MET A 50 8.04 -16.32 1.55
N LEU A 51 7.32 -17.18 2.26
CA LEU A 51 7.52 -17.42 3.69
C LEU A 51 7.71 -18.93 3.91
N HIS A 52 8.88 -19.31 4.44
CA HIS A 52 9.26 -20.72 4.67
C HIS A 52 9.09 -21.63 3.42
N GLY A 53 9.33 -21.08 2.23
CA GLY A 53 9.20 -21.81 0.97
C GLY A 53 7.76 -21.95 0.44
N VAL A 54 6.76 -21.36 1.13
CA VAL A 54 5.37 -21.27 0.66
C VAL A 54 5.08 -19.86 0.13
N GLU A 55 4.51 -19.78 -1.07
CA GLU A 55 4.16 -18.50 -1.68
C GLU A 55 2.82 -18.03 -1.13
N TYR A 56 2.78 -16.78 -0.70
CA TYR A 56 1.59 -16.12 -0.19
C TYR A 56 1.30 -14.86 -1.00
N GLU A 57 0.01 -14.60 -1.20
CA GLU A 57 -0.50 -13.31 -1.62
C GLU A 57 -0.89 -12.52 -0.36
N LEU A 58 -0.19 -11.40 -0.13
CA LEU A 58 -0.63 -10.37 0.81
C LEU A 58 -1.50 -9.37 0.05
N ALA A 59 -2.67 -9.06 0.60
CA ALA A 59 -3.60 -8.07 0.10
C ALA A 59 -3.98 -7.08 1.21
N SER A 60 -3.55 -5.82 1.11
CA SER A 60 -3.85 -4.73 2.03
C SER A 60 -4.96 -3.86 1.48
N SER A 61 -6.06 -3.74 2.23
CA SER A 61 -7.20 -2.88 1.90
C SER A 61 -7.07 -1.54 2.63
N ILE A 62 -7.12 -0.45 1.88
CA ILE A 62 -6.93 0.91 2.37
C ILE A 62 -8.05 1.78 1.80
N ARG A 63 -8.64 2.66 2.62
CA ARG A 63 -9.51 3.74 2.13
C ARG A 63 -8.69 5.02 2.04
N LEU A 64 -8.78 5.69 0.90
CA LEU A 64 -8.08 6.94 0.64
C LEU A 64 -9.09 8.09 0.63
N ALA A 65 -8.80 9.15 1.36
CA ALA A 65 -9.50 10.42 1.28
C ALA A 65 -8.52 11.52 0.88
N THR A 66 -8.81 12.18 -0.24
CA THR A 66 -7.91 13.13 -0.89
C THR A 66 -8.56 14.48 -0.99
N ARG A 67 -7.82 15.55 -0.73
CA ARG A 67 -8.21 16.94 -1.05
C ARG A 67 -7.28 17.47 -2.13
N LEU A 68 -7.83 18.10 -3.16
CA LEU A 68 -7.10 18.63 -4.29
C LEU A 68 -7.44 20.10 -4.54
N GLU A 69 -6.48 20.80 -5.15
CA GLU A 69 -6.66 22.16 -5.64
C GLU A 69 -6.13 22.28 -7.05
N LYS A 70 -6.81 23.07 -7.86
CA LYS A 70 -6.45 23.35 -9.23
C LYS A 70 -5.49 24.53 -9.26
N CYS A 71 -4.25 24.29 -9.70
CA CYS A 71 -3.29 25.34 -9.97
C CYS A 71 -3.85 26.23 -11.09
N ALA A 72 -3.81 27.55 -10.88
CA ALA A 72 -4.02 28.50 -11.96
C ALA A 72 -2.91 28.30 -13.00
N GLY A 73 -3.28 28.15 -14.28
CA GLY A 73 -2.28 28.01 -15.34
C GLY A 73 -1.48 29.32 -15.45
N SER A 74 -0.19 29.28 -15.14
CA SER A 74 0.74 30.40 -15.36
C SER A 74 1.08 30.60 -16.84
N ASP A 75 0.77 29.62 -17.68
CA ASP A 75 1.17 29.60 -19.09
C ASP A 75 -0.08 29.75 -19.97
N THR A 76 -0.57 30.98 -20.08
CA THR A 76 -1.56 31.38 -21.11
C THR A 76 -0.87 31.87 -22.38
N GLY A 77 0.25 31.25 -22.74
CA GLY A 77 0.90 31.48 -24.03
C GLY A 77 0.17 30.76 -25.17
N PRO A 78 0.25 31.23 -26.42
CA PRO A 78 -0.37 30.59 -27.59
C PRO A 78 0.08 29.14 -27.82
N ASP A 79 1.25 28.77 -27.28
CA ASP A 79 1.87 27.45 -27.40
C ASP A 79 1.59 26.51 -26.21
N ALA A 80 0.76 26.94 -25.25
CA ALA A 80 0.43 26.13 -24.09
C ALA A 80 -0.35 24.86 -24.49
N SER A 81 0.15 23.71 -24.05
CA SER A 81 -0.46 22.40 -24.27
C SER A 81 -1.91 22.38 -23.79
N ALA A 82 -2.75 21.50 -24.36
CA ALA A 82 -4.14 21.37 -23.92
C ALA A 82 -4.27 21.11 -22.40
N ALA A 83 -3.29 20.43 -21.79
CA ALA A 83 -3.22 20.22 -20.35
C ALA A 83 -2.95 21.51 -19.55
N ALA A 84 -2.11 22.41 -20.07
CA ALA A 84 -1.82 23.70 -19.44
C ALA A 84 -3.04 24.64 -19.45
N ARG A 85 -3.86 24.59 -20.52
CA ARG A 85 -5.12 25.37 -20.62
C ARG A 85 -6.18 24.95 -19.61
N HIS A 86 -6.13 23.70 -19.16
CA HIS A 86 -7.14 23.15 -18.25
C HIS A 86 -6.74 23.19 -16.78
N GLY A 87 -5.62 23.79 -16.39
CA GLY A 87 -5.16 23.95 -15.00
C GLY A 87 -4.86 22.62 -14.30
N GLN A 88 -3.63 22.46 -13.80
CA GLN A 88 -3.19 21.21 -13.20
C GLN A 88 -3.75 21.02 -11.79
N TRP A 89 -4.34 19.86 -11.49
CA TRP A 89 -4.73 19.53 -10.12
C TRP A 89 -3.51 19.09 -9.31
N ARG A 90 -3.36 19.63 -8.12
CA ARG A 90 -2.39 19.19 -7.10
C ARG A 90 -3.11 18.61 -5.90
N MET A 91 -2.52 17.58 -5.31
CA MET A 91 -2.99 17.02 -4.05
C MET A 91 -2.56 17.94 -2.89
N LEU A 92 -3.53 18.39 -2.09
CA LEU A 92 -3.29 19.17 -0.88
C LEU A 92 -3.08 18.27 0.33
N SER A 93 -3.87 17.21 0.44
CA SER A 93 -3.76 16.22 1.53
C SER A 93 -4.22 14.86 1.06
N LEU A 94 -3.61 13.83 1.63
CA LEU A 94 -3.99 12.43 1.49
C LEU A 94 -4.09 11.81 2.88
N GLU A 95 -5.27 11.30 3.21
CA GLU A 95 -5.47 10.43 4.35
C GLU A 95 -5.58 8.99 3.83
N ALA A 96 -4.71 8.12 4.32
CA ALA A 96 -4.74 6.69 4.05
C ALA A 96 -5.20 5.95 5.31
N ILE A 97 -6.44 5.49 5.29
CA ILE A 97 -7.08 4.79 6.39
C ILE A 97 -6.94 3.29 6.12
N TYR A 98 -6.07 2.67 6.90
CA TYR A 98 -5.89 1.22 6.86
C TYR A 98 -7.19 0.53 7.29
N VAL A 99 -7.65 -0.46 6.51
CA VAL A 99 -8.86 -1.22 6.82
C VAL A 99 -8.49 -2.59 7.36
N ARG A 100 -7.75 -3.39 6.58
CA ARG A 100 -7.32 -4.75 6.95
C ARG A 100 -6.29 -5.29 5.97
N ASP A 101 -5.64 -6.37 6.39
CA ASP A 101 -4.85 -7.23 5.54
C ASP A 101 -5.51 -8.60 5.38
N ARG A 102 -5.15 -9.27 4.29
CA ARG A 102 -5.41 -10.67 4.04
C ARG A 102 -4.12 -11.31 3.56
N LEU A 103 -3.74 -12.45 4.13
CA LEU A 103 -2.60 -13.25 3.71
C LEU A 103 -3.12 -14.65 3.40
N VAL A 104 -2.95 -15.11 2.16
CA VAL A 104 -3.43 -16.42 1.70
C VAL A 104 -2.32 -17.10 0.93
N SER A 105 -2.17 -18.42 1.10
CA SER A 105 -1.27 -19.19 0.25
C SER A 105 -1.73 -19.07 -1.20
N ALA A 106 -0.81 -18.76 -2.12
CA ALA A 106 -1.12 -18.61 -3.54
C ALA A 106 -1.58 -19.93 -4.16
N PHE A 107 -1.03 -21.06 -3.69
CA PHE A 107 -1.34 -22.41 -4.16
C PHE A 107 -1.51 -23.37 -2.97
N PRO A 108 -2.71 -23.45 -2.37
CA PRO A 108 -2.94 -24.26 -1.17
C PRO A 108 -2.88 -25.78 -1.40
N ASP A 109 -2.95 -26.23 -2.65
CA ASP A 109 -3.16 -27.64 -3.01
C ASP A 109 -1.87 -28.41 -3.35
N LEU A 110 -0.73 -28.05 -2.77
CA LEU A 110 0.55 -28.75 -3.02
C LEU A 110 0.60 -30.21 -2.50
N GLY A 111 -0.49 -30.70 -1.87
CA GLY A 111 -0.61 -32.05 -1.33
C GLY A 111 0.35 -32.32 -0.16
N ASP A 112 0.47 -33.60 0.25
CA ASP A 112 1.29 -34.03 1.39
C ASP A 112 2.81 -33.79 1.21
N ALA A 113 3.25 -33.40 0.01
CA ALA A 113 4.65 -33.08 -0.31
C ALA A 113 4.97 -31.58 -0.25
N GLY A 114 3.98 -30.72 -0.04
CA GLY A 114 4.16 -29.27 0.04
C GLY A 114 4.77 -28.81 1.37
N PRO A 115 5.51 -27.68 1.39
CA PRO A 115 5.93 -27.07 2.63
C PRO A 115 4.71 -26.66 3.47
N ALA A 116 4.82 -26.81 4.80
CA ALA A 116 3.70 -26.56 5.71
C ALA A 116 3.27 -25.08 5.68
N PRO A 117 1.96 -24.79 5.76
CA PRO A 117 1.48 -23.42 5.84
C PRO A 117 1.92 -22.75 7.15
N LEU A 118 1.84 -21.42 7.18
CA LEU A 118 2.13 -20.60 8.35
C LEU A 118 1.32 -21.08 9.57
N THR A 119 2.02 -21.15 10.69
CA THR A 119 1.49 -21.56 11.98
C THR A 119 1.41 -20.38 12.94
N LEU A 120 0.74 -20.59 14.07
CA LEU A 120 0.65 -19.60 15.15
C LEU A 120 2.01 -19.26 15.76
N ALA A 121 2.98 -20.19 15.71
CA ALA A 121 4.34 -19.93 16.17
C ALA A 121 5.05 -18.88 15.30
N ASP A 122 4.68 -18.78 14.01
CA ASP A 122 5.26 -17.80 13.09
C ASP A 122 4.73 -16.38 13.35
N LEU A 123 3.69 -16.23 14.17
CA LEU A 123 3.17 -14.94 14.65
C LEU A 123 3.93 -14.40 15.87
N GLN A 124 4.94 -15.12 16.39
CA GLN A 124 5.70 -14.66 17.54
C GLN A 124 6.45 -13.35 17.20
N GLY A 125 6.27 -12.31 18.02
CA GLY A 125 6.80 -10.96 17.75
C GLY A 125 5.88 -10.05 16.93
N VAL A 126 4.91 -10.62 16.21
CA VAL A 126 3.83 -9.88 15.56
C VAL A 126 2.82 -9.34 16.59
N GLU A 127 2.68 -10.03 17.73
CA GLU A 127 1.82 -9.64 18.86
C GLU A 127 2.14 -8.24 19.44
N ALA A 128 3.34 -7.71 19.18
CA ALA A 128 3.72 -6.34 19.54
C ALA A 128 2.98 -5.26 18.71
N TYR A 129 2.32 -5.66 17.61
CA TYR A 129 1.55 -4.78 16.73
C TYR A 129 0.05 -4.94 17.02
N PRO A 130 -0.80 -3.93 16.72
CA PRO A 130 -2.24 -4.10 16.82
C PRO A 130 -2.70 -5.24 15.90
N GLN A 131 -3.69 -6.01 16.35
CA GLN A 131 -4.17 -7.21 15.64
C GLN A 131 -4.52 -6.95 14.17
N SER A 132 -5.08 -5.78 13.89
CA SER A 132 -5.41 -5.38 12.52
C SER A 132 -4.19 -5.41 11.60
N TYR A 133 -2.99 -5.12 12.10
CA TYR A 133 -1.74 -5.05 11.34
C TYR A 133 -0.88 -6.30 11.40
N TRP A 134 -1.36 -7.39 12.02
CA TRP A 134 -0.52 -8.56 12.24
C TRP A 134 0.03 -9.16 10.96
N LEU A 135 -0.79 -9.24 9.91
CA LEU A 135 -0.35 -9.81 8.64
C LEU A 135 0.67 -8.92 7.93
N LEU A 136 0.46 -7.60 7.91
CA LEU A 136 1.48 -6.67 7.44
C LEU A 136 2.77 -6.77 8.25
N ALA A 137 2.68 -6.81 9.58
CA ALA A 137 3.85 -6.94 10.45
C ALA A 137 4.59 -8.26 10.20
N LEU A 138 3.88 -9.38 10.00
CA LEU A 138 4.47 -10.66 9.63
C LEU A 138 5.29 -10.54 8.34
N VAL A 139 4.72 -9.92 7.30
CA VAL A 139 5.39 -9.68 6.02
C VAL A 139 6.57 -8.73 6.17
N MET A 140 6.45 -7.68 6.98
CA MET A 140 7.52 -6.72 7.20
C MET A 140 8.70 -7.32 8.00
N LEU A 141 8.43 -8.23 8.93
CA LEU A 141 9.44 -8.91 9.74
C LEU A 141 10.15 -10.03 8.96
N ASN A 142 9.46 -10.71 8.04
CA ASN A 142 9.99 -11.89 7.35
C ASN A 142 10.30 -11.67 5.86
N GLY A 143 9.86 -10.57 5.26
CA GLY A 143 10.11 -10.26 3.85
C GLY A 143 11.48 -9.63 3.58
N GLY A 144 12.47 -9.81 4.44
CA GLY A 144 13.82 -9.27 4.30
C GLY A 144 14.65 -10.00 3.24
#